data_AF-A0A9P8HM23-F1
#
_entry.id   AF-A0A9P8HM23-F1
#
_cell.length_a   1.000
_cell.length_b   1.000
_cell.length_c   1.000
_cell.angle_alpha   90.00
_cell.angle_beta   90.00
_cell.angle_gamma   90.00
#
_symmetry.space_group_name_H-M   'P 1'
#
loop_
_entity.id
_entity.type
_entity.pdbx_description
1 polymer ?
#
loop_
_entity_poly.entity_id
_entity_poly.type
_entity_poly.pdbx_seq_one_letter_code
_entity_poly.pdbx_strand_id
1 'polypeptide(L)'
;MGYWPSKICTILNIVIMLGYGMIDCLVGGQILSAVADGHLTVIVGIIIIAVISWIIVLFGMSIFQTYERWAWLPQLIAAFILVGSAGPKFDTSIQSTGSTSTINGNRLSFFSLCLSSAVAWAPAGADFYVYYPENTKKWKTFAMTTAGVGLAMAFANLLGVGLASGTFTDASWSAANDVSSGALVVAGYQGLGGFGKFLGVIVALGLVANNIPGTYSAALCFQVLGRYGARIPRWILSCVGVVIYTVCALGGRNNLYDIFENFLALMGYWVTIFLVITLEEHLIFRKTRGFDWTAWSDPKRLPLGLAAFTAFIIGWVGAILCMYQIYYVGPIAKLASPTGADLGIWVGCSWAMIVFPPLRWLEIRKIGR
;
A
#
# COMPACT_ATOMS: atom_id res chain seq x y z
N MET A 1 19.38 -7.84 2.83
CA MET A 1 18.99 -9.18 3.31
C MET A 1 19.70 -10.25 2.48
N GLY A 2 20.04 -11.40 3.07
CA GLY A 2 20.69 -12.51 2.34
C GLY A 2 19.77 -13.22 1.36
N TYR A 3 20.28 -14.23 0.63
CA TYR A 3 19.53 -14.92 -0.44
C TYR A 3 18.22 -15.58 0.03
N TRP A 4 18.21 -16.17 1.22
CA TRP A 4 17.01 -16.82 1.77
C TRP A 4 16.07 -15.85 2.48
N PRO A 5 16.55 -14.97 3.38
CA PRO A 5 15.68 -14.00 4.04
C PRO A 5 14.99 -13.02 3.09
N SER A 6 15.61 -12.68 1.95
CA SER A 6 14.98 -11.80 0.95
C SER A 6 13.71 -12.41 0.37
N LYS A 7 13.64 -13.75 0.23
CA LYS A 7 12.44 -14.43 -0.29
C LYS A 7 11.23 -14.24 0.61
N ILE A 8 11.43 -14.13 1.92
CA ILE A 8 10.34 -13.84 2.87
C ILE A 8 9.77 -12.46 2.56
N CYS A 9 10.61 -11.45 2.36
CA CYS A 9 10.16 -10.11 1.95
C CYS A 9 9.50 -10.13 0.58
N THR A 10 9.97 -10.96 -0.36
CA THR A 10 9.32 -11.14 -1.67
C THR A 10 7.91 -11.74 -1.53
N ILE A 11 7.72 -12.75 -0.67
CA ILE A 11 6.39 -13.33 -0.39
C ILE A 11 5.48 -12.26 0.23
N LEU A 12 5.98 -11.53 1.23
CA LEU A 12 5.22 -10.45 1.87
C LEU A 12 4.84 -9.36 0.86
N ASN A 13 5.75 -9.00 -0.06
CA ASN A 13 5.44 -8.03 -1.11
C ASN A 13 4.38 -8.55 -2.10
N ILE A 14 4.38 -9.84 -2.45
CA ILE A 14 3.28 -10.42 -3.25
C ILE A 14 1.95 -10.25 -2.54
N VAL A 15 1.91 -10.52 -1.23
CA VAL A 15 0.70 -10.32 -0.42
C VAL A 15 0.25 -8.85 -0.46
N ILE A 16 1.18 -7.89 -0.33
CA ILE A 16 0.90 -6.45 -0.49
C ILE A 16 0.22 -6.17 -1.83
N MET A 17 0.88 -6.56 -2.92
CA MET A 17 0.43 -6.21 -4.27
C MET A 17 -0.92 -6.84 -4.62
N LEU A 18 -1.16 -8.09 -4.20
CA LEU A 18 -2.44 -8.76 -4.40
C LEU A 18 -3.54 -8.16 -3.51
N GLY A 19 -3.22 -7.76 -2.27
CA GLY A 19 -4.20 -7.12 -1.41
C GLY A 19 -4.60 -5.72 -1.87
N TYR A 20 -3.67 -4.93 -2.43
CA TYR A 20 -4.03 -3.69 -3.11
C TYR A 20 -4.97 -3.94 -4.29
N GLY A 21 -4.66 -4.92 -5.15
CA GLY A 21 -5.55 -5.27 -6.26
C GLY A 21 -6.94 -5.72 -5.82
N MET A 22 -7.03 -6.42 -4.68
CA MET A 22 -8.30 -6.79 -4.07
C MET A 22 -9.09 -5.55 -3.64
N ILE A 23 -8.44 -4.63 -2.93
CA ILE A 23 -9.06 -3.38 -2.45
C ILE A 23 -9.54 -2.53 -3.63
N ASP A 24 -8.70 -2.36 -4.65
CA ASP A 24 -9.02 -1.58 -5.85
C ASP A 24 -10.25 -2.13 -6.58
N CYS A 25 -10.33 -3.46 -6.75
CA CYS A 25 -11.49 -4.09 -7.38
C CYS A 25 -12.76 -3.92 -6.54
N LEU A 26 -12.64 -4.04 -5.22
CA LEU A 26 -13.75 -3.92 -4.29
C LEU A 26 -14.30 -2.49 -4.25
N VAL A 27 -13.44 -1.50 -4.03
CA VAL A 27 -13.84 -0.07 -3.99
C VAL A 27 -14.36 0.37 -5.37
N GLY A 28 -13.73 -0.06 -6.46
CA GLY A 28 -14.20 0.24 -7.81
C GLY A 28 -15.57 -0.37 -8.08
N GLY A 29 -15.81 -1.60 -7.62
CA GLY A 29 -17.12 -2.23 -7.69
C GLY A 29 -18.19 -1.51 -6.88
N GLN A 30 -17.85 -1.01 -5.69
CA GLN A 30 -18.75 -0.20 -4.86
C GLN A 30 -19.11 1.12 -5.55
N ILE A 31 -18.13 1.83 -6.12
CA ILE A 31 -18.38 3.08 -6.85
C ILE A 31 -19.28 2.82 -8.07
N LEU A 32 -19.00 1.79 -8.87
CA LEU A 32 -19.83 1.45 -10.04
C LEU A 32 -21.26 1.06 -9.65
N SER A 33 -21.42 0.31 -8.55
CA SER A 33 -22.74 -0.05 -8.02
C SER A 33 -23.53 1.19 -7.56
N ALA A 34 -22.87 2.13 -6.88
CA ALA A 34 -23.47 3.37 -6.42
C ALA A 34 -23.83 4.32 -7.59
N VAL A 35 -22.97 4.42 -8.61
CA VAL A 35 -23.26 5.20 -9.82
C VAL A 35 -24.49 4.68 -10.57
N ALA A 36 -24.69 3.36 -10.57
CA ALA A 36 -25.81 2.69 -11.21
C ALA A 36 -27.10 2.68 -10.36
N ASP A 37 -27.16 3.41 -9.25
CA ASP A 37 -28.27 3.42 -8.30
C ASP A 37 -28.71 2.00 -7.86
N GLY A 38 -27.76 1.07 -7.72
CA GLY A 38 -28.04 -0.31 -7.32
C GLY A 38 -28.55 -1.24 -8.42
N HIS A 39 -28.74 -0.77 -9.66
CA HIS A 39 -29.06 -1.64 -10.81
C HIS A 39 -27.90 -2.58 -11.17
N LEU A 40 -26.69 -2.23 -10.74
CA LEU A 40 -25.48 -3.03 -10.86
C LEU A 40 -25.03 -3.45 -9.46
N THR A 41 -24.85 -4.75 -9.23
CA THR A 41 -24.38 -5.25 -7.93
C THR A 41 -22.88 -5.01 -7.77
N VAL A 42 -22.42 -4.85 -6.53
CA VAL A 42 -20.98 -4.73 -6.21
C VAL A 42 -20.16 -5.88 -6.81
N ILE A 43 -20.73 -7.10 -6.86
CA ILE A 43 -20.10 -8.28 -7.48
C ILE A 43 -19.81 -8.04 -8.97
N VAL A 44 -20.81 -7.56 -9.72
CA VAL A 44 -20.64 -7.25 -11.15
C VAL A 44 -19.61 -6.14 -11.33
N GLY A 45 -19.63 -5.13 -10.45
CA GLY A 45 -18.64 -4.05 -10.47
C GLY A 45 -17.20 -4.55 -10.24
N ILE A 46 -16.99 -5.43 -9.25
CA ILE A 46 -15.69 -6.08 -8.99
C ILE A 46 -15.19 -6.81 -10.24
N ILE A 47 -16.06 -7.59 -10.89
CA ILE A 47 -15.70 -8.36 -12.08
C ILE A 47 -15.32 -7.41 -13.23
N ILE A 48 -16.05 -6.32 -13.43
CA ILE A 48 -15.75 -5.32 -14.47
C ILE A 48 -14.35 -4.74 -14.25
N ILE A 49 -14.04 -4.26 -13.04
CA ILE A 49 -12.73 -3.67 -12.73
C ILE A 49 -11.62 -4.70 -12.92
N ALA A 50 -11.80 -5.91 -12.40
CA ALA A 50 -10.83 -6.98 -12.54
C ALA A 50 -10.55 -7.36 -14.00
N VAL A 51 -11.58 -7.48 -14.83
CA VAL A 51 -11.44 -7.81 -16.26
C VAL A 51 -10.75 -6.69 -17.03
N ILE A 52 -11.07 -5.42 -16.76
CA ILE A 52 -10.39 -4.30 -17.41
C ILE A 52 -8.91 -4.27 -17.02
N SER A 53 -8.59 -4.41 -15.73
CA SER A 53 -7.20 -4.52 -15.24
C SER A 53 -6.48 -5.69 -15.90
N TRP A 54 -7.13 -6.85 -16.00
CA TRP A 54 -6.58 -8.06 -16.61
C TRP A 54 -6.20 -7.84 -18.07
N ILE A 55 -7.11 -7.28 -18.86
CA ILE A 55 -6.91 -7.02 -20.29
C ILE A 55 -5.67 -6.12 -20.49
N ILE A 56 -5.54 -5.04 -19.70
CA ILE A 56 -4.42 -4.11 -19.84
C ILE A 56 -3.09 -4.79 -19.45
N VAL A 57 -3.08 -5.59 -18.38
CA VAL A 57 -1.87 -6.30 -17.95
C VAL A 57 -1.39 -7.32 -18.99
N LEU A 58 -2.28 -7.95 -19.75
CA LEU A 58 -1.92 -8.91 -20.81
C LEU A 58 -1.15 -8.26 -21.96
N PHE A 59 -1.41 -6.99 -22.26
CA PHE A 59 -0.80 -6.26 -23.38
C PHE A 59 0.62 -5.75 -23.11
N GLY A 60 1.14 -5.92 -21.88
CA GLY A 60 2.54 -5.67 -21.54
C GLY A 60 2.92 -4.20 -21.26
N MET A 61 4.19 -3.99 -20.90
CA MET A 61 4.69 -2.71 -20.34
C MET A 61 4.61 -1.50 -21.27
N SER A 62 4.69 -1.68 -22.59
CA SER A 62 4.69 -0.55 -23.54
C SER A 62 3.34 0.15 -23.61
N ILE A 63 2.26 -0.63 -23.66
CA ILE A 63 0.88 -0.12 -23.65
C ILE A 63 0.57 0.46 -22.27
N PHE A 64 0.99 -0.23 -21.20
CA PHE A 64 0.86 0.26 -19.83
C PHE A 64 1.52 1.64 -19.64
N GLN A 65 2.79 1.82 -20.04
CA GLN A 65 3.48 3.11 -19.90
C GLN A 65 2.79 4.23 -20.68
N THR A 66 2.23 3.91 -21.85
CA THR A 66 1.49 4.89 -22.65
C THR A 66 0.17 5.27 -21.99
N TYR A 67 -0.55 4.29 -21.43
CA TYR A 67 -1.78 4.49 -20.67
C TYR A 67 -1.53 5.34 -19.41
N GLU A 68 -0.58 4.93 -18.57
CA GLU A 68 -0.23 5.62 -17.31
C GLU A 68 0.18 7.08 -17.53
N ARG A 69 0.84 7.38 -18.65
CA ARG A 69 1.23 8.75 -18.98
C ARG A 69 0.04 9.71 -19.03
N TRP A 70 -1.16 9.23 -19.35
CA TRP A 70 -2.36 10.03 -19.52
C TRP A 70 -3.47 9.70 -18.52
N ALA A 71 -3.49 8.50 -17.94
CA ALA A 71 -4.56 8.02 -17.07
C ALA A 71 -4.75 8.90 -15.82
N TRP A 72 -3.68 9.52 -15.30
CA TRP A 72 -3.74 10.37 -14.11
C TRP A 72 -4.52 11.68 -14.31
N LEU A 73 -4.55 12.23 -15.53
CA LEU A 73 -5.08 13.58 -15.76
C LEU A 73 -6.62 13.64 -15.60
N PRO A 74 -7.42 12.74 -16.21
CA PRO A 74 -8.86 12.68 -15.96
C PRO A 74 -9.20 12.45 -14.48
N GLN A 75 -8.43 11.61 -13.78
CA GLN A 75 -8.62 11.33 -12.36
C GLN A 75 -8.40 12.58 -11.51
N LEU A 76 -7.33 13.32 -11.81
CA LEU A 76 -7.02 14.54 -11.09
C LEU A 76 -8.13 15.59 -11.28
N ILE A 77 -8.63 15.75 -12.51
CA ILE A 77 -9.77 16.65 -12.80
C ILE A 77 -11.01 16.22 -12.01
N ALA A 78 -11.35 14.92 -12.03
CA ALA A 78 -12.49 14.39 -11.29
C ALA A 78 -12.35 14.63 -9.78
N ALA A 79 -11.14 14.48 -9.23
CA ALA A 79 -10.88 14.74 -7.82
C ALA A 79 -10.98 16.22 -7.46
N PHE A 80 -10.50 17.15 -8.30
CA PHE A 80 -10.70 18.59 -8.06
C PHE A 80 -12.17 18.99 -8.13
N ILE A 81 -12.93 18.42 -9.08
CA ILE A 81 -14.37 18.65 -9.14
C ILE A 81 -15.07 18.08 -7.90
N LEU A 82 -14.60 16.93 -7.38
CA LEU A 82 -15.10 16.37 -6.13
C LEU A 82 -14.86 17.35 -4.97
N VAL A 83 -13.65 17.90 -4.84
CA VAL A 83 -13.35 18.93 -3.83
C VAL A 83 -14.28 20.14 -3.97
N GLY A 84 -14.54 20.61 -5.19
CA GLY A 84 -15.44 21.75 -5.43
C GLY A 84 -16.90 21.45 -5.06
N SER A 85 -17.40 20.25 -5.39
CA SER A 85 -18.77 19.83 -5.11
C SER A 85 -19.00 19.47 -3.64
N ALA A 86 -18.04 18.77 -3.03
CA ALA A 86 -18.11 18.22 -1.68
C ALA A 86 -17.62 19.23 -0.62
N GLY A 87 -16.77 20.18 -1.01
CA GLY A 87 -16.09 21.14 -0.13
C GLY A 87 -17.00 21.92 0.83
N PRO A 88 -18.19 22.40 0.43
CA PRO A 88 -19.11 23.07 1.35
C PRO A 88 -19.59 22.21 2.53
N LYS A 89 -19.48 20.88 2.42
CA LYS A 89 -19.85 19.93 3.48
C LYS A 89 -18.63 19.43 4.29
N PHE A 90 -17.42 19.83 3.94
CA PHE A 90 -16.23 19.50 4.72
C PHE A 90 -16.24 20.31 6.01
N ASP A 91 -16.09 19.64 7.14
CA ASP A 91 -16.05 20.29 8.44
C ASP A 91 -14.65 20.18 9.06
N THR A 92 -13.96 21.31 9.11
CA THR A 92 -12.62 21.44 9.70
C THR A 92 -12.66 21.90 11.16
N SER A 93 -13.84 22.15 11.71
CA SER A 93 -14.04 22.65 13.07
C SER A 93 -14.29 21.55 14.10
N ILE A 94 -14.55 20.31 13.65
CA ILE A 94 -14.80 19.14 14.50
C ILE A 94 -13.67 18.97 15.51
N GLN A 95 -14.03 18.96 16.79
CA GLN A 95 -13.08 18.73 17.87
C GLN A 95 -12.96 17.24 18.18
N SER A 96 -11.73 16.78 18.41
CA SER A 96 -11.49 15.41 18.86
C SER A 96 -12.07 15.19 20.26
N THR A 97 -12.81 14.11 20.44
CA THR A 97 -13.42 13.74 21.72
C THR A 97 -12.60 12.67 22.45
N GLY A 98 -12.67 12.65 23.79
CA GLY A 98 -12.01 11.66 24.63
C GLY A 98 -10.88 12.21 25.49
N SER A 99 -10.19 11.31 26.19
CA SER A 99 -9.04 11.68 27.04
C SER A 99 -7.85 12.16 26.19
N THR A 100 -6.96 12.98 26.76
CA THR A 100 -5.76 13.46 26.07
C THR A 100 -4.89 12.30 25.54
N SER A 101 -4.77 11.20 26.28
CA SER A 101 -4.03 10.01 25.85
C SER A 101 -4.70 9.30 24.68
N THR A 102 -6.03 9.15 24.71
CA THR A 102 -6.82 8.61 23.59
C THR A 102 -6.64 9.43 22.31
N ILE A 103 -6.74 10.77 22.42
CA ILE A 103 -6.59 11.66 21.27
C ILE A 103 -5.19 11.52 20.66
N ASN A 104 -4.14 11.49 21.49
CA ASN A 104 -2.77 11.30 21.02
C ASN A 104 -2.56 9.92 20.39
N GLY A 105 -3.13 8.87 20.98
CA GLY A 105 -3.09 7.51 20.43
C GLY A 105 -3.75 7.41 19.05
N ASN A 106 -4.93 8.01 18.89
CA ASN A 106 -5.65 8.03 17.61
C ASN A 106 -4.88 8.82 16.54
N ARG A 107 -4.30 9.97 16.90
CA ARG A 107 -3.46 10.77 15.99
C ARG A 107 -2.25 9.98 15.50
N LEU A 108 -1.56 9.29 16.40
CA LEU A 108 -0.41 8.48 16.05
C LEU A 108 -0.79 7.28 15.17
N SER A 109 -1.91 6.61 15.49
CA SER A 109 -2.42 5.49 14.71
C SER A 109 -2.83 5.93 13.29
N PHE A 110 -3.52 7.07 13.18
CA PHE A 110 -3.86 7.66 11.89
C PHE A 110 -2.62 8.04 11.07
N PHE A 111 -1.59 8.62 11.71
CA PHE A 111 -0.32 8.91 11.06
C PHE A 111 0.39 7.64 10.59
N SER A 112 0.41 6.59 11.41
CA SER A 112 0.93 5.26 11.06
C SER A 112 0.22 4.66 9.83
N LEU A 113 -1.11 4.77 9.76
CA LEU A 113 -1.89 4.29 8.61
C LEU A 113 -1.55 5.08 7.33
N CYS A 114 -1.49 6.41 7.41
CA CYS A 114 -1.07 7.26 6.29
C CYS A 114 0.35 6.95 5.82
N LEU A 115 1.27 6.67 6.75
CA LEU A 115 2.64 6.28 6.43
C LEU A 115 2.69 4.92 5.72
N SER A 116 1.88 3.97 6.19
CA SER A 116 1.86 2.60 5.67
C SER A 116 1.46 2.55 4.20
N SER A 117 0.48 3.36 3.77
CA SER A 117 0.06 3.40 2.36
C SER A 117 1.16 3.88 1.42
N ALA A 118 1.95 4.87 1.83
CA ALA A 118 3.06 5.38 1.04
C ALA A 118 4.25 4.41 1.05
N VAL A 119 4.60 3.88 2.23
CA VAL A 119 5.77 3.03 2.42
C VAL A 119 5.60 1.65 1.77
N ALA A 120 4.38 1.14 1.61
CA ALA A 120 4.11 -0.15 0.99
C ALA A 120 4.65 -0.29 -0.45
N TRP A 121 4.91 0.82 -1.15
CA TRP A 121 5.52 0.83 -2.48
C TRP A 121 7.04 0.69 -2.47
N ALA A 122 7.70 0.86 -1.32
CA ALA A 122 9.15 0.81 -1.23
C ALA A 122 9.77 -0.52 -1.69
N PRO A 123 9.23 -1.72 -1.37
CA PRO A 123 9.79 -2.97 -1.84
C PRO A 123 9.65 -3.17 -3.36
N ALA A 124 8.65 -2.55 -3.99
CA ALA A 124 8.43 -2.58 -5.43
C ALA A 124 9.25 -1.51 -6.19
N GLY A 125 9.93 -0.59 -5.50
CA GLY A 125 10.64 0.51 -6.16
C GLY A 125 11.68 0.04 -7.19
N ALA A 126 12.39 -1.06 -6.91
CA ALA A 126 13.38 -1.62 -7.82
C ALA A 126 12.78 -2.07 -9.17
N ASP A 127 11.51 -2.49 -9.19
CA ASP A 127 10.81 -2.95 -10.39
C ASP A 127 10.61 -1.84 -11.41
N PHE A 128 10.55 -0.58 -10.95
CA PHE A 128 10.31 0.59 -11.80
C PHE A 128 11.58 1.40 -12.08
N TYR A 129 12.47 1.55 -11.10
CA TYR A 129 13.70 2.32 -11.30
C TYR A 129 14.70 1.64 -12.24
N VAL A 130 14.58 0.33 -12.47
CA VAL A 130 15.44 -0.38 -13.44
C VAL A 130 15.28 0.15 -14.87
N TYR A 131 14.16 0.81 -15.18
CA TYR A 131 13.92 1.41 -16.51
C TYR A 131 14.53 2.80 -16.67
N TYR A 132 15.09 3.40 -15.61
CA TYR A 132 15.70 4.72 -15.69
C TYR A 132 17.12 4.61 -16.26
N PRO A 133 17.58 5.61 -17.04
CA PRO A 133 18.97 5.63 -17.51
C PRO A 133 19.96 5.60 -16.35
N GLU A 134 21.06 4.85 -16.51
CA GLU A 134 22.10 4.67 -15.48
C GLU A 134 22.72 5.99 -15.00
N ASN A 135 22.75 7.00 -15.88
CA ASN A 135 23.29 8.34 -15.60
C ASN A 135 22.36 9.22 -14.73
N THR A 136 21.19 8.71 -14.32
CA THR A 136 20.25 9.49 -13.52
C THR A 136 20.79 9.72 -12.11
N LYS A 137 20.90 10.99 -11.70
CA LYS A 137 21.40 11.37 -10.38
C LYS A 137 20.43 10.88 -9.28
N LYS A 138 20.94 10.15 -8.29
CA LYS A 138 20.17 9.58 -7.16
C LYS A 138 19.25 10.59 -6.45
N TRP A 139 19.74 11.81 -6.19
CA TRP A 139 18.94 12.86 -5.55
C TRP A 139 17.74 13.31 -6.38
N LYS A 140 17.85 13.31 -7.72
CA LYS A 140 16.72 13.64 -8.60
C LYS A 140 15.63 12.59 -8.48
N THR A 141 16.00 11.32 -8.56
CA THR A 141 15.06 10.20 -8.38
C THR A 141 14.38 10.27 -7.01
N PHE A 142 15.16 10.52 -5.95
CA PHE A 142 14.62 10.69 -4.60
C PHE A 142 13.63 11.86 -4.51
N ALA A 143 14.02 13.05 -4.95
CA ALA A 143 13.20 14.26 -4.86
C ALA A 143 11.92 14.15 -5.70
N MET A 144 12.01 13.64 -6.94
CA MET A 144 10.84 13.46 -7.81
C MET A 144 9.85 12.45 -7.21
N THR A 145 10.35 11.34 -6.67
CA THR A 145 9.49 10.30 -6.07
C THR A 145 8.85 10.80 -4.80
N THR A 146 9.64 11.44 -3.92
CA THR A 146 9.16 11.95 -2.63
C THR A 146 8.11 13.03 -2.84
N ALA A 147 8.36 13.98 -3.75
CA ALA A 147 7.40 15.03 -4.07
C ALA A 147 6.16 14.47 -4.79
N GLY A 148 6.33 13.58 -5.77
CA GLY A 148 5.23 13.02 -6.53
C GLY A 148 4.31 12.14 -5.69
N VAL A 149 4.86 11.11 -5.04
CA VAL A 149 4.09 10.20 -4.17
C VAL A 149 3.58 10.93 -2.94
N GLY A 150 4.41 11.77 -2.31
CA GLY A 150 4.03 12.53 -1.13
C GLY A 150 2.86 13.48 -1.40
N LEU A 151 2.90 14.25 -2.49
CA LEU A 151 1.82 15.16 -2.86
C LEU A 151 0.55 14.40 -3.24
N ALA A 152 0.66 13.33 -4.02
CA ALA A 152 -0.49 12.53 -4.44
C ALA A 152 -1.19 11.87 -3.24
N MET A 153 -0.43 11.26 -2.32
CA MET A 153 -0.96 10.62 -1.12
C MET A 153 -1.53 11.64 -0.14
N ALA A 154 -0.86 12.79 0.06
CA ALA A 154 -1.37 13.86 0.91
C ALA A 154 -2.71 14.40 0.38
N PHE A 155 -2.79 14.64 -0.93
CA PHE A 155 -4.03 15.10 -1.57
C PHE A 155 -5.17 14.08 -1.41
N ALA A 156 -4.92 12.80 -1.72
CA ALA A 156 -5.93 11.75 -1.60
C ALA A 156 -6.39 11.54 -0.13
N ASN A 157 -5.46 11.55 0.82
CA ASN A 157 -5.79 11.42 2.25
C ASN A 157 -6.61 12.61 2.75
N LEU A 158 -6.24 13.85 2.39
CA LEU A 158 -6.99 15.04 2.77
C LEU A 158 -8.40 15.05 2.18
N LEU A 159 -8.56 14.59 0.93
CA LEU A 159 -9.86 14.41 0.30
C LEU A 159 -10.72 13.38 1.07
N GLY A 160 -10.13 12.25 1.44
CA GLY A 160 -10.81 11.24 2.27
C GLY A 160 -11.21 11.76 3.64
N VAL A 161 -10.33 12.52 4.31
CA VAL A 161 -10.63 13.19 5.59
C VAL A 161 -11.77 14.20 5.43
N GLY A 162 -11.78 14.97 4.34
CA GLY A 162 -12.87 15.89 4.02
C GLY A 162 -14.21 15.16 3.89
N LEU A 163 -14.27 14.09 3.10
CA LEU A 163 -15.48 13.27 2.95
C LEU A 163 -15.94 12.68 4.29
N ALA A 164 -15.02 12.12 5.08
CA ALA A 164 -15.30 11.57 6.40
C ALA A 164 -15.78 12.64 7.39
N SER A 165 -15.26 13.86 7.34
CA SER A 165 -15.74 14.95 8.22
C SER A 165 -17.21 15.28 7.97
N GLY A 166 -17.64 15.27 6.71
CA GLY A 166 -19.02 15.56 6.33
C GLY A 166 -20.03 14.50 6.78
N THR A 167 -19.59 13.27 7.10
CA THR A 167 -20.51 12.24 7.62
C THR A 167 -21.00 12.54 9.03
N PHE A 168 -20.28 13.37 9.80
CA PHE A 168 -20.70 13.76 11.14
C PHE A 168 -21.76 14.87 11.14
N THR A 169 -21.85 15.65 10.05
CA THR A 169 -22.73 16.81 9.94
C THR A 169 -23.91 16.58 9.01
N ASP A 170 -23.77 15.69 8.01
CA ASP A 170 -24.81 15.39 7.01
C ASP A 170 -25.26 13.93 7.09
N ALA A 171 -26.53 13.72 7.46
CA ALA A 171 -27.15 12.40 7.58
C ALA A 171 -27.17 11.62 6.25
N SER A 172 -27.24 12.30 5.10
CA SER A 172 -27.19 11.64 3.80
C SER A 172 -25.82 11.04 3.50
N TRP A 173 -24.75 11.72 3.93
CA TRP A 173 -23.39 11.23 3.79
C TRP A 173 -23.08 10.13 4.79
N SER A 174 -23.60 10.23 6.03
CA SER A 174 -23.56 9.11 6.98
C SER A 174 -24.22 7.86 6.40
N ALA A 175 -25.45 7.99 5.89
CA ALA A 175 -26.17 6.87 5.29
C ALA A 175 -25.45 6.29 4.06
N ALA A 176 -24.82 7.14 3.23
CA ALA A 176 -24.01 6.68 2.11
C ALA A 176 -22.77 5.91 2.58
N ASN A 177 -22.09 6.39 3.62
CA ASN A 177 -20.92 5.73 4.21
C ASN A 177 -21.28 4.37 4.84
N ASP A 178 -22.47 4.25 5.45
CA ASP A 178 -22.99 3.00 6.00
C ASP A 178 -23.24 1.95 4.91
N VAL A 179 -23.57 2.40 3.68
CA VAL A 179 -23.65 1.50 2.51
C VAL A 179 -22.26 1.09 2.06
N SER A 180 -21.37 2.06 1.78
CA SER A 180 -19.97 1.81 1.41
C SER A 180 -19.15 3.09 1.26
N SER A 181 -17.82 2.96 1.35
CA SER A 181 -16.90 4.05 1.03
C SER A 181 -17.06 4.54 -0.41
N GLY A 182 -17.31 3.62 -1.34
CA GLY A 182 -17.59 3.97 -2.74
C GLY A 182 -18.86 4.80 -2.91
N ALA A 183 -19.93 4.45 -2.19
CA ALA A 183 -21.16 5.25 -2.17
C ALA A 183 -20.94 6.65 -1.59
N LEU A 184 -20.10 6.80 -0.55
CA LEU A 184 -19.73 8.12 0.00
C LEU A 184 -19.02 9.00 -1.05
N VAL A 185 -18.11 8.43 -1.84
CA VAL A 185 -17.44 9.16 -2.94
C VAL A 185 -18.46 9.65 -3.96
N VAL A 186 -19.43 8.81 -4.35
CA VAL A 186 -20.50 9.20 -5.28
C VAL A 186 -21.43 10.26 -4.67
N ALA A 187 -21.71 10.18 -3.37
CA ALA A 187 -22.50 11.19 -2.66
C ALA A 187 -21.82 12.57 -2.66
N GLY A 188 -20.49 12.62 -2.68
CA GLY A 188 -19.73 13.87 -2.86
C GLY A 188 -19.97 14.55 -4.22
N TYR A 189 -20.38 13.80 -5.24
CA TYR A 189 -20.74 14.31 -6.57
C TYR A 189 -22.24 14.60 -6.75
N GLN A 190 -23.07 14.36 -5.73
CA GLN A 190 -24.53 14.39 -5.87
C GLN A 190 -25.06 15.74 -6.39
N GLY A 191 -24.41 16.85 -6.04
CA GLY A 191 -24.77 18.20 -6.51
C GLY A 191 -24.66 18.41 -8.03
N LEU A 192 -24.00 17.50 -8.75
CA LEU A 192 -23.75 17.58 -10.20
C LEU A 192 -24.69 16.68 -11.03
N GLY A 193 -25.61 15.96 -10.39
CA GLY A 193 -26.56 15.07 -11.06
C GLY A 193 -25.89 14.03 -11.96
N GLY A 194 -26.33 13.92 -13.21
CA GLY A 194 -25.80 12.94 -14.18
C GLY A 194 -24.32 13.11 -14.50
N PHE A 195 -23.79 14.35 -14.45
CA PHE A 195 -22.36 14.58 -14.64
C PHE A 195 -21.53 14.03 -13.47
N GLY A 196 -22.06 14.12 -12.24
CA GLY A 196 -21.43 13.54 -11.06
C GLY A 196 -21.28 12.01 -11.16
N LYS A 197 -22.31 11.34 -11.70
CA LYS A 197 -22.26 9.90 -11.99
C LYS A 197 -21.16 9.54 -12.99
N PHE A 198 -21.02 10.32 -14.06
CA PHE A 198 -19.94 10.15 -15.03
C PHE A 198 -18.54 10.31 -14.39
N LEU A 199 -18.35 11.31 -13.52
CA LEU A 199 -17.10 11.47 -12.77
C LEU A 199 -16.84 10.29 -11.82
N GLY A 200 -17.88 9.74 -11.19
CA GLY A 200 -17.78 8.51 -10.40
C GLY A 200 -17.23 7.33 -11.20
N VAL A 201 -17.67 7.15 -12.46
CA VAL A 201 -17.09 6.14 -13.37
C VAL A 201 -15.62 6.41 -13.64
N ILE A 202 -15.24 7.68 -13.89
CA ILE A 202 -13.83 8.05 -14.07
C ILE A 202 -13.03 7.63 -12.84
N VAL A 203 -13.45 8.00 -11.62
CA VAL A 203 -12.78 7.61 -10.37
C VAL A 203 -12.64 6.09 -10.24
N ALA A 204 -13.70 5.33 -10.56
CA ALA A 204 -13.64 3.87 -10.55
C ALA A 204 -12.60 3.32 -11.54
N LEU A 205 -12.49 3.89 -12.74
CA LEU A 205 -11.46 3.53 -13.71
C LEU A 205 -10.05 3.93 -13.26
N GLY A 206 -9.90 4.89 -12.36
CA GLY A 206 -8.60 5.24 -11.76
C GLY A 206 -8.01 4.10 -10.93
N LEU A 207 -8.87 3.27 -10.32
CA LEU A 207 -8.44 2.10 -9.56
C LEU A 207 -7.85 1.01 -10.47
N VAL A 208 -8.27 0.96 -11.74
CA VAL A 208 -7.63 0.10 -12.73
C VAL A 208 -6.17 0.52 -12.94
N ALA A 209 -5.91 1.82 -13.08
CA ALA A 209 -4.56 2.37 -13.21
C ALA A 209 -3.70 2.05 -11.98
N ASN A 210 -4.25 2.17 -10.77
CA ASN A 210 -3.54 1.82 -9.55
C ASN A 210 -3.20 0.32 -9.43
N ASN A 211 -4.10 -0.55 -9.91
CA ASN A 211 -3.97 -2.01 -9.77
C ASN A 211 -2.94 -2.63 -10.74
N ILE A 212 -2.77 -2.05 -11.94
CA ILE A 212 -1.86 -2.60 -12.96
C ILE A 212 -0.39 -2.67 -12.48
N PRO A 213 0.23 -1.57 -11.95
CA PRO A 213 1.60 -1.62 -11.45
C PRO A 213 1.78 -2.67 -10.35
N GLY A 214 0.81 -2.78 -9.43
CA GLY A 214 0.84 -3.79 -8.37
C GLY A 214 0.81 -5.21 -8.92
N THR A 215 -0.10 -5.49 -9.87
CA THR A 215 -0.20 -6.80 -10.54
C THR A 215 1.12 -7.15 -11.26
N TYR A 216 1.78 -6.17 -11.87
CA TYR A 216 3.06 -6.37 -12.53
C TYR A 216 4.19 -6.68 -11.54
N SER A 217 4.28 -5.91 -10.45
CA SER A 217 5.26 -6.15 -9.38
C SER A 217 5.05 -7.52 -8.72
N ALA A 218 3.80 -7.94 -8.50
CA ALA A 218 3.49 -9.28 -8.01
C ALA A 218 4.04 -10.37 -8.95
N ALA A 219 3.83 -10.23 -10.26
CA ALA A 219 4.34 -11.17 -11.26
C ALA A 219 5.87 -11.25 -11.26
N LEU A 220 6.58 -10.13 -11.11
CA LEU A 220 8.03 -10.11 -10.93
C LEU A 220 8.46 -10.80 -9.63
N CYS A 221 7.77 -10.54 -8.53
CA CYS A 221 8.06 -11.20 -7.25
C CYS A 221 7.89 -12.72 -7.33
N PHE A 222 6.85 -13.22 -8.03
CA PHE A 222 6.71 -14.65 -8.30
C PHE A 222 7.90 -15.23 -9.07
N GLN A 223 8.49 -14.48 -10.01
CA GLN A 223 9.69 -14.90 -10.74
C GLN A 223 10.94 -14.94 -9.84
N VAL A 224 11.04 -14.03 -8.87
CA VAL A 224 12.18 -13.93 -7.93
C VAL A 224 12.22 -15.08 -6.90
N LEU A 225 11.06 -15.66 -6.53
CA LEU A 225 11.00 -16.70 -5.49
C LEU A 225 11.76 -18.00 -5.84
N GLY A 226 11.92 -18.33 -7.11
CA GLY A 226 12.68 -19.52 -7.49
C GLY A 226 12.88 -19.74 -8.97
N ARG A 227 13.74 -20.72 -9.28
CA ARG A 227 14.11 -21.12 -10.64
C ARG A 227 12.90 -21.51 -11.51
N TYR A 228 11.84 -22.05 -10.91
CA TYR A 228 10.63 -22.45 -11.63
C TYR A 228 9.73 -21.26 -11.96
N GLY A 229 9.58 -20.29 -11.05
CA GLY A 229 8.82 -19.06 -11.29
C GLY A 229 9.40 -18.25 -12.44
N ALA A 230 10.74 -18.15 -12.53
CA ALA A 230 11.43 -17.49 -13.63
C ALA A 230 11.20 -18.13 -15.02
N ARG A 231 10.76 -19.39 -15.08
CA ARG A 231 10.44 -20.07 -16.35
C ARG A 231 9.03 -19.80 -16.84
N ILE A 232 8.15 -19.29 -15.97
CA ILE A 232 6.76 -19.03 -16.32
C ILE A 232 6.68 -17.63 -16.98
N PRO A 233 6.08 -17.54 -18.18
CA PRO A 233 5.81 -16.26 -18.82
C PRO A 233 5.05 -15.31 -17.89
N ARG A 234 5.47 -14.04 -17.87
CA ARG A 234 4.92 -13.03 -16.95
C ARG A 234 3.41 -12.89 -17.06
N TRP A 235 2.87 -12.92 -18.28
CA TRP A 235 1.43 -12.79 -18.52
C TRP A 235 0.61 -13.88 -17.80
N ILE A 236 1.13 -15.10 -17.67
CA ILE A 236 0.46 -16.19 -16.92
C ILE A 236 0.43 -15.87 -15.43
N LEU A 237 1.57 -15.44 -14.87
CA LEU A 237 1.66 -15.07 -13.45
C LEU A 237 0.75 -13.88 -13.12
N SER A 238 0.64 -12.92 -14.03
CA SER A 238 -0.33 -11.84 -13.94
C SER A 238 -1.78 -12.33 -13.95
N CYS A 239 -2.14 -13.29 -14.81
CA CYS A 239 -3.48 -13.90 -14.79
C CYS A 239 -3.79 -14.55 -13.45
N VAL A 240 -2.82 -15.29 -12.89
CA VAL A 240 -2.96 -15.93 -11.57
C VAL A 240 -3.17 -14.87 -10.49
N GLY A 241 -2.38 -13.80 -10.50
CA GLY A 241 -2.54 -12.68 -9.57
C GLY A 241 -3.93 -12.06 -9.63
N VAL A 242 -4.43 -11.80 -10.84
CA VAL A 242 -5.78 -11.28 -11.08
C VAL A 242 -6.85 -12.18 -10.48
N VAL A 243 -6.79 -13.48 -10.78
CA VAL A 243 -7.77 -14.43 -10.26
C VAL A 243 -7.75 -14.45 -8.73
N ILE A 244 -6.56 -14.46 -8.12
CA ILE A 244 -6.42 -14.49 -6.65
C ILE A 244 -7.07 -13.24 -6.03
N TYR A 245 -6.66 -12.03 -6.43
CA TYR A 245 -7.21 -10.83 -5.81
C TYR A 245 -8.69 -10.63 -6.10
N THR A 246 -9.20 -11.11 -7.25
CA THR A 246 -10.61 -11.02 -7.61
C THR A 246 -11.44 -11.93 -6.72
N VAL A 247 -11.01 -13.19 -6.51
CA VAL A 247 -11.68 -14.11 -5.59
C VAL A 247 -11.68 -13.56 -4.17
N CYS A 248 -10.55 -13.01 -3.72
CA CYS A 248 -10.46 -12.36 -2.42
C CYS A 248 -11.41 -11.14 -2.33
N ALA A 249 -11.52 -10.31 -3.37
CA ALA A 249 -12.42 -9.16 -3.39
C ALA A 249 -13.89 -9.58 -3.31
N LEU A 250 -14.27 -10.64 -4.02
CA LEU A 250 -15.61 -11.21 -3.98
C LEU A 250 -15.97 -11.75 -2.58
N GLY A 251 -15.03 -12.38 -1.90
CA GLY A 251 -15.20 -12.88 -0.53
C GLY A 251 -15.18 -11.78 0.53
N GLY A 252 -14.32 -10.77 0.35
CA GLY A 252 -14.11 -9.66 1.29
C GLY A 252 -15.11 -8.52 1.18
N ARG A 253 -16.03 -8.55 0.21
CA ARG A 253 -16.94 -7.44 -0.14
C ARG A 253 -17.74 -6.84 1.04
N ASN A 254 -18.03 -7.64 2.07
CA ASN A 254 -18.83 -7.21 3.22
C ASN A 254 -18.01 -6.63 4.38
N ASN A 255 -16.68 -6.81 4.38
CA ASN A 255 -15.80 -6.46 5.49
C ASN A 255 -14.66 -5.54 5.04
N LEU A 256 -14.95 -4.60 4.12
CA LEU A 256 -13.91 -3.76 3.51
C LEU A 256 -13.07 -3.01 4.54
N TYR A 257 -13.70 -2.32 5.48
CA TYR A 257 -13.00 -1.49 6.48
C TYR A 257 -12.08 -2.35 7.34
N ASP A 258 -12.58 -3.48 7.86
CA ASP A 258 -11.79 -4.40 8.67
C ASP A 258 -10.60 -4.97 7.90
N ILE A 259 -10.83 -5.37 6.64
CA ILE A 259 -9.77 -5.89 5.78
C ILE A 259 -8.73 -4.78 5.51
N PHE A 260 -9.18 -3.58 5.16
CA PHE A 260 -8.32 -2.48 4.79
C PHE A 260 -7.45 -2.01 5.96
N GLU A 261 -8.04 -1.79 7.14
CA GLU A 261 -7.32 -1.32 8.33
C GLU A 261 -6.25 -2.33 8.78
N ASN A 262 -6.65 -3.60 8.95
CA ASN A 262 -5.73 -4.65 9.38
C ASN A 262 -4.61 -4.90 8.36
N PHE A 263 -4.96 -4.86 7.07
CA PHE A 263 -4.00 -5.06 6.00
C PHE A 263 -2.99 -3.90 5.94
N LEU A 264 -3.46 -2.65 5.95
CA LEU A 264 -2.61 -1.47 5.87
C LEU A 264 -1.61 -1.40 7.02
N ALA A 265 -2.04 -1.69 8.24
CA ALA A 265 -1.16 -1.72 9.40
C ALA A 265 -0.10 -2.83 9.30
N LEU A 266 -0.51 -4.05 8.94
CA LEU A 266 0.39 -5.19 8.78
C LEU A 266 1.47 -4.90 7.73
N MET A 267 1.10 -4.26 6.62
CA MET A 267 2.04 -3.79 5.59
C MET A 267 3.03 -2.79 6.15
N GLY A 268 2.55 -1.78 6.87
CA GLY A 268 3.39 -0.78 7.51
C GLY A 268 4.46 -1.38 8.41
N TYR A 269 4.09 -2.37 9.24
CA TYR A 269 5.01 -2.99 10.20
C TYR A 269 6.23 -3.60 9.52
N TRP A 270 6.02 -4.53 8.58
CA TRP A 270 7.13 -5.27 8.01
C TRP A 270 7.95 -4.44 7.03
N VAL A 271 7.31 -3.55 6.26
CA VAL A 271 8.01 -2.74 5.27
C VAL A 271 8.91 -1.72 5.94
N THR A 272 8.47 -1.10 7.04
CA THR A 272 9.31 -0.15 7.79
C THR A 272 10.51 -0.85 8.46
N ILE A 273 10.33 -2.05 9.00
CA ILE A 273 11.43 -2.90 9.47
C ILE A 273 12.41 -3.21 8.33
N PHE A 274 11.90 -3.63 7.17
CA PHE A 274 12.70 -3.91 5.98
C PHE A 274 13.47 -2.68 5.51
N LEU A 275 12.84 -1.50 5.51
CA LEU A 275 13.45 -0.23 5.13
C LEU A 275 14.61 0.12 6.05
N VAL A 276 14.42 0.07 7.37
CA VAL A 276 15.48 0.35 8.35
C VAL A 276 16.68 -0.55 8.13
N ILE A 277 16.47 -1.87 8.06
CA ILE A 277 17.55 -2.85 7.83
C ILE A 277 18.29 -2.57 6.51
N THR A 278 17.54 -2.22 5.46
CA THR A 278 18.12 -1.92 4.14
C THR A 278 18.92 -0.63 4.13
N LEU A 279 18.41 0.42 4.80
CA LEU A 279 19.10 1.70 4.95
C LEU A 279 20.39 1.55 5.76
N GLU A 280 20.35 0.80 6.87
CA GLU A 280 21.53 0.55 7.70
C GLU A 280 22.59 -0.26 6.95
N GLU A 281 22.20 -1.30 6.21
CA GLU A 281 23.14 -2.03 5.34
C GLU A 281 23.79 -1.09 4.32
N HIS A 282 23.01 -0.18 3.71
CA HIS A 282 23.53 0.74 2.69
C HIS A 282 24.44 1.83 3.29
N LEU A 283 24.03 2.46 4.39
CA LEU A 283 24.68 3.64 4.98
C LEU A 283 25.84 3.29 5.91
N ILE A 284 25.76 2.18 6.65
CA ILE A 284 26.77 1.78 7.64
C ILE A 284 27.78 0.82 7.02
N PHE A 285 27.31 -0.27 6.40
CA PHE A 285 28.17 -1.39 6.00
C PHE A 285 28.64 -1.34 4.55
N ARG A 286 27.88 -0.71 3.65
CA ARG A 286 28.17 -0.69 2.20
C ARG A 286 28.61 0.65 1.64
N LYS A 287 28.78 1.68 2.47
CA LYS A 287 29.21 3.02 2.04
C LYS A 287 30.51 3.00 1.21
N THR A 288 31.41 2.05 1.49
CA THR A 288 32.73 1.94 0.83
C THR A 288 32.88 0.73 -0.09
N ARG A 289 32.06 -0.32 0.07
CA ARG A 289 32.22 -1.61 -0.64
C ARG A 289 31.39 -1.74 -1.92
N GLY A 290 30.29 -0.99 -2.08
CA GLY A 290 29.42 -1.09 -3.25
C GLY A 290 28.65 -2.43 -3.36
N PHE A 291 28.12 -2.70 -4.56
CA PHE A 291 27.39 -3.93 -4.89
C PHE A 291 28.09 -4.69 -6.03
N ASP A 292 28.27 -6.00 -5.86
CA ASP A 292 28.68 -6.89 -6.95
C ASP A 292 27.43 -7.39 -7.68
N TRP A 293 27.15 -6.76 -8.83
CA TRP A 293 26.01 -7.10 -9.67
C TRP A 293 26.15 -8.46 -10.34
N THR A 294 27.36 -9.01 -10.46
CA THR A 294 27.57 -10.33 -11.09
C THR A 294 27.14 -11.48 -10.19
N ALA A 295 27.10 -11.25 -8.88
CA ALA A 295 26.75 -12.24 -7.86
C ALA A 295 25.25 -12.31 -7.53
N TRP A 296 24.39 -11.55 -8.22
CA TRP A 296 22.99 -11.32 -7.82
C TRP A 296 22.14 -12.59 -7.67
N SER A 297 22.46 -13.65 -8.39
CA SER A 297 21.71 -14.93 -8.38
C SER A 297 22.48 -16.09 -7.75
N ASP A 298 23.70 -15.87 -7.25
CA ASP A 298 24.54 -16.92 -6.67
C ASP A 298 24.39 -16.95 -5.14
N PRO A 299 23.70 -17.97 -4.57
CA PRO A 299 23.53 -18.09 -3.12
C PRO A 299 24.87 -18.23 -2.37
N LYS A 300 25.92 -18.73 -3.04
CA LYS A 300 27.23 -18.92 -2.42
C LYS A 300 28.04 -17.63 -2.34
N ARG A 301 27.71 -16.60 -3.12
CA ARG A 301 28.37 -15.29 -3.09
C ARG A 301 27.61 -14.26 -2.28
N LEU A 302 26.31 -14.43 -2.13
CA LEU A 302 25.48 -13.55 -1.31
C LEU A 302 25.69 -13.81 0.20
N PRO A 303 25.46 -12.79 1.05
CA PRO A 303 25.47 -12.96 2.49
C PRO A 303 24.38 -13.94 2.91
N LEU A 304 24.62 -14.70 3.99
CA LEU A 304 23.61 -15.59 4.57
C LEU A 304 22.40 -14.79 5.05
N GLY A 305 22.66 -13.59 5.59
CA GLY A 305 21.63 -12.65 6.02
C GLY A 305 21.01 -13.02 7.35
N LEU A 306 21.74 -13.76 8.19
CA LEU A 306 21.27 -14.18 9.51
C LEU A 306 21.04 -12.96 10.41
N ALA A 307 21.93 -11.97 10.36
CA ALA A 307 21.75 -10.73 11.11
C ALA A 307 20.47 -9.99 10.70
N ALA A 308 20.24 -9.87 9.38
CA ALA A 308 19.07 -9.21 8.84
C ALA A 308 17.77 -9.98 9.16
N PHE A 309 17.80 -11.30 9.09
CA PHE A 309 16.65 -12.15 9.42
C PHE A 309 16.29 -12.08 10.90
N THR A 310 17.28 -12.19 11.79
CA THR A 310 17.08 -12.08 13.24
C THR A 310 16.56 -10.70 13.62
N ALA A 311 17.13 -9.63 13.08
CA ALA A 311 16.62 -8.27 13.30
C ALA A 311 15.19 -8.10 12.77
N PHE A 312 14.87 -8.69 11.62
CA PHE A 312 13.52 -8.68 11.06
C PHE A 312 12.50 -9.38 11.97
N ILE A 313 12.84 -10.57 12.51
CA ILE A 313 11.99 -11.27 13.47
C ILE A 313 11.81 -10.47 14.75
N ILE A 314 12.88 -9.90 15.30
CA ILE A 314 12.80 -9.11 16.54
C ILE A 314 11.94 -7.86 16.32
N GLY A 315 12.09 -7.19 15.18
CA GLY A 315 11.19 -6.10 14.79
C GLY A 315 9.73 -6.56 14.72
N TRP A 316 9.46 -7.73 14.14
CA TRP A 316 8.11 -8.31 14.10
C TRP A 316 7.54 -8.60 15.49
N VAL A 317 8.35 -9.15 16.39
CA VAL A 317 7.95 -9.37 17.79
C VAL A 317 7.58 -8.03 18.44
N GLY A 318 8.40 -7.00 18.26
CA GLY A 318 8.12 -5.65 18.72
C GLY A 318 6.81 -5.09 18.15
N ALA A 319 6.59 -5.27 16.84
CA ALA A 319 5.36 -4.85 16.19
C ALA A 319 4.13 -5.58 16.76
N ILE A 320 4.20 -6.90 16.93
CA ILE A 320 3.10 -7.71 17.48
C ILE A 320 2.78 -7.29 18.92
N LEU A 321 3.79 -7.09 19.77
CA LEU A 321 3.54 -6.69 21.16
C LEU A 321 2.88 -5.31 21.28
N CYS A 322 3.02 -4.47 20.25
CA CYS A 322 2.64 -3.06 20.23
C CYS A 322 1.52 -2.72 19.24
N MET A 323 1.00 -3.69 18.49
CA MET A 323 -0.07 -3.44 17.53
C MET A 323 -1.41 -3.24 18.23
N TYR A 324 -2.23 -2.37 17.68
CA TYR A 324 -3.63 -2.19 18.06
C TYR A 324 -4.49 -2.40 16.81
N GLN A 325 -4.95 -3.64 16.60
CA GLN A 325 -5.66 -4.08 15.41
C GLN A 325 -6.95 -4.79 15.81
N ILE A 326 -7.90 -4.91 14.87
CA ILE A 326 -9.24 -5.47 15.15
C ILE A 326 -9.14 -6.93 15.62
N TYR A 327 -8.24 -7.72 15.00
CA TYR A 327 -8.06 -9.14 15.33
C TYR A 327 -7.16 -9.37 16.55
N TYR A 328 -6.29 -8.42 16.89
CA TYR A 328 -5.33 -8.59 17.97
C TYR A 328 -4.87 -7.25 18.52
N VAL A 329 -4.90 -7.15 19.85
CA VAL A 329 -4.36 -6.00 20.59
C VAL A 329 -3.21 -6.47 21.47
N GLY A 330 -2.02 -5.96 21.16
CA GLY A 330 -0.79 -6.29 21.86
C GLY A 330 -0.79 -5.78 23.31
N PRO A 331 -0.10 -6.48 24.24
CA PRO A 331 -0.06 -6.11 25.65
C PRO A 331 0.51 -4.70 25.88
N ILE A 332 1.49 -4.27 25.09
CA ILE A 332 2.09 -2.93 25.23
C ILE A 332 1.13 -1.86 24.67
N ALA A 333 0.40 -2.18 23.59
CA ALA A 333 -0.61 -1.27 23.04
C ALA A 333 -1.71 -0.92 24.05
N LYS A 334 -2.14 -1.89 24.87
CA LYS A 334 -3.14 -1.68 25.93
C LYS A 334 -2.63 -0.76 27.05
N LEU A 335 -1.33 -0.76 27.31
CA LEU A 335 -0.72 0.09 28.33
C LEU A 335 -0.55 1.54 27.84
N ALA A 336 -0.51 1.77 26.53
CA ALA A 336 -0.25 3.08 25.95
C ALA A 336 -1.42 4.06 26.10
N SER A 337 -2.67 3.57 26.12
CA SER A 337 -3.87 4.39 26.21
C SER A 337 -5.06 3.57 26.73
N PRO A 338 -6.05 4.17 27.44
CA PRO A 338 -7.28 3.49 27.85
C PRO A 338 -8.05 2.85 26.68
N THR A 339 -7.94 3.43 25.48
CA THR A 339 -8.54 2.93 24.24
C THR A 339 -7.53 2.22 23.34
N GLY A 340 -6.29 2.04 23.79
CA GLY A 340 -5.17 1.55 22.99
C GLY A 340 -4.63 2.55 21.97
N ALA A 341 -3.43 2.28 21.46
CA ALA A 341 -2.79 3.04 20.39
C ALA A 341 -1.89 2.09 19.58
N ASP A 342 -1.89 2.22 18.26
CA ASP A 342 -1.03 1.40 17.41
C ASP A 342 0.40 1.95 17.38
N LEU A 343 1.29 1.22 18.05
CA LEU A 343 2.72 1.53 18.14
C LEU A 343 3.57 0.53 17.35
N GLY A 344 2.95 -0.36 16.56
CA GLY A 344 3.62 -1.49 15.93
C GLY A 344 4.73 -1.09 14.97
N ILE A 345 4.48 -0.07 14.13
CA ILE A 345 5.47 0.47 13.18
C ILE A 345 6.69 0.99 13.94
N TRP A 346 6.46 1.89 14.89
CA TRP A 346 7.51 2.63 15.59
C TRP A 346 8.38 1.69 16.42
N VAL A 347 7.77 0.81 17.21
CA VAL A 347 8.51 -0.12 18.05
C VAL A 347 9.22 -1.18 17.20
N GLY A 348 8.54 -1.72 16.18
CA GLY A 348 9.13 -2.70 15.28
C GLY A 348 10.36 -2.14 14.55
N CYS A 349 10.26 -0.93 14.00
CA CYS A 349 11.37 -0.30 13.30
C CYS A 349 12.52 0.07 14.26
N SER A 350 12.22 0.58 15.46
CA SER A 350 13.25 0.93 16.45
C SER A 350 14.01 -0.28 16.96
N TRP A 351 13.33 -1.41 17.20
CA TRP A 351 13.99 -2.63 17.64
C TRP A 351 14.89 -3.20 16.55
N ALA A 352 14.43 -3.21 15.30
CA ALA A 352 15.25 -3.62 14.17
C ALA A 352 16.48 -2.72 14.01
N MET A 353 16.33 -1.40 14.15
CA MET A 353 17.40 -0.39 14.09
C MET A 353 18.49 -0.63 15.15
N ILE A 354 18.10 -0.98 16.38
CA ILE A 354 19.06 -1.21 17.46
C ILE A 354 19.79 -2.54 17.28
N VAL A 355 19.07 -3.57 16.83
CA VAL A 355 19.56 -4.95 16.82
C VAL A 355 20.38 -5.28 15.57
N PHE A 356 20.04 -4.70 14.42
CA PHE A 356 20.70 -5.06 13.16
C PHE A 356 22.19 -4.69 13.11
N PRO A 357 22.64 -3.47 13.48
CA PRO A 357 24.05 -3.11 13.40
C PRO A 357 25.02 -4.03 14.17
N PRO A 358 24.81 -4.36 15.47
CA PRO A 358 25.72 -5.24 16.18
C PRO A 358 25.73 -6.67 15.62
N LEU A 359 24.56 -7.21 15.23
CA LEU A 359 24.47 -8.54 14.63
C LEU A 359 25.18 -8.59 13.28
N ARG A 360 25.04 -7.55 12.44
CA ARG A 360 25.67 -7.50 11.13
C ARG A 360 27.19 -7.39 11.24
N TRP A 361 27.68 -6.62 12.20
CA TRP A 361 29.11 -6.57 12.51
C TRP A 361 29.67 -7.93 12.94
N LEU A 362 28.93 -8.69 13.76
CA LEU A 362 29.32 -10.05 14.16
C LEU A 362 29.32 -11.02 12.96
N GLU A 363 28.31 -10.94 12.09
CA GLU A 363 28.20 -11.76 10.87
C GLU A 363 29.40 -11.51 9.95
N ILE A 364 29.76 -10.24 9.71
CA ILE A 364 30.93 -9.88 8.90
C ILE A 364 32.22 -10.41 9.52
N ARG A 365 32.38 -10.31 10.85
CA ARG A 365 33.61 -10.80 11.54
C ARG A 365 33.76 -12.31 11.50
N LYS A 366 32.67 -13.07 11.68
CA LYS A 366 32.73 -14.54 11.78
C LYS A 366 32.64 -15.25 10.43
N ILE A 367 31.87 -14.70 9.49
CA ILE A 367 31.52 -15.36 8.22
C ILE A 367 32.22 -14.69 7.04
N GLY A 368 32.68 -13.45 7.19
CA GLY A 368 33.42 -12.70 6.17
C GLY A 368 32.54 -12.05 5.09
N ARG A 369 31.21 -12.18 5.16
CA ARG A 369 30.26 -11.70 4.14
C ARG A 369 28.92 -11.23 4.70
#